data_AF-A0A4Y9YYU4-F1
#
_entry.id   AF-A0A4Y9YYU4-F1
#
_cell.length_a   1.000
_cell.length_b   1.000
_cell.length_c   1.000
_cell.angle_alpha   90.00
_cell.angle_beta   90.00
_cell.angle_gamma   90.00
#
_symmetry.space_group_name_H-M   'P 1'
#
loop_
_entity.id
_entity.type
_entity.pdbx_description
1 polymer ?
#
loop_
_entity_poly.entity_id
_entity_poly.type
_entity_poly.pdbx_seq_one_letter_code
_entity_poly.pdbx_strand_id
1 'polypeptide(L)'
;RTWRARTRSWQAVPRAAGAGATAEKMFDVMTISHSKKEDVDFHSVPRFLRPHWSKVLLDDTNFLGTQGGKMYHTYGVSPEDGAIVLVRPDGYVATAVPLAKASLLDDYFAAFTKAKVVA
;
A
#
# COMPACT_ATOMS: atom_id res chain seq x y z
N ARG A 1 -11.73 -47.57 4.80
CA ARG A 1 -10.53 -46.85 4.30
C ARG A 1 -10.91 -45.38 4.15
N THR A 2 -10.76 -44.63 5.23
CA THR A 2 -11.15 -43.22 5.35
C THR A 2 -9.91 -42.35 5.20
N TRP A 3 -10.03 -41.21 4.51
CA TRP A 3 -9.77 -39.87 5.06
C TRP A 3 -9.89 -38.81 3.94
N ARG A 4 -10.82 -37.86 4.12
CA ARG A 4 -10.94 -36.60 3.36
C ARG A 4 -9.89 -35.60 3.85
N ALA A 5 -9.35 -34.79 2.95
CA ALA A 5 -9.01 -33.36 3.14
C ALA A 5 -8.22 -32.85 1.91
N ARG A 6 -8.24 -31.59 1.49
CA ARG A 6 -9.06 -30.40 1.73
C ARG A 6 -8.51 -29.37 0.73
N THR A 7 -9.40 -28.55 0.19
CA THR A 7 -9.21 -27.33 -0.64
C THR A 7 -7.84 -26.64 -0.53
N ARG A 8 -7.16 -26.42 -1.67
CA ARG A 8 -6.10 -25.41 -1.78
C ARG A 8 -6.77 -24.03 -1.94
N SER A 9 -6.88 -23.35 -0.81
CA SER A 9 -7.23 -21.93 -0.72
C SER A 9 -6.10 -21.08 -1.30
N TRP A 10 -6.49 -20.10 -2.12
CA TRP A 10 -5.66 -18.98 -2.55
C TRP A 10 -5.15 -18.20 -1.33
N GLN A 11 -3.85 -17.95 -1.26
CA GLN A 11 -3.20 -16.83 -0.57
C GLN A 11 -1.68 -17.00 -0.69
N ALA A 12 -1.09 -16.43 -1.74
CA ALA A 12 0.33 -16.10 -1.73
C ALA A 12 0.46 -14.72 -1.08
N VAL A 13 0.82 -14.69 0.20
CA VAL A 13 1.33 -13.48 0.88
C VAL A 13 2.83 -13.71 1.04
N PRO A 14 3.71 -12.79 0.58
CA PRO A 14 5.14 -12.96 0.74
C PRO A 14 5.49 -13.03 2.23
N ARG A 15 5.94 -14.21 2.68
CA ARG A 15 6.25 -14.50 4.08
C ARG A 15 7.66 -14.03 4.40
N ALA A 16 7.87 -12.72 4.35
CA ALA A 16 9.11 -12.06 4.75
C ALA A 16 8.89 -11.19 6.00
N ALA A 17 8.47 -11.82 7.10
CA ALA A 17 8.42 -11.15 8.39
C ALA A 17 8.82 -12.12 9.50
N GLY A 18 10.03 -11.94 10.03
CA GLY A 18 10.39 -12.44 11.35
C GLY A 18 9.41 -11.88 12.39
N ALA A 19 9.03 -12.74 13.32
CA ALA A 19 7.95 -12.53 14.29
C ALA A 19 7.94 -11.10 14.89
N GLY A 20 6.89 -10.34 14.55
CA GLY A 20 6.32 -9.31 15.40
C GLY A 20 6.79 -7.86 15.25
N ALA A 21 7.89 -7.54 14.56
CA ALA A 21 8.42 -6.15 14.61
C ALA A 21 9.22 -5.61 13.40
N THR A 22 9.26 -6.28 12.25
CA THR A 22 10.30 -5.95 11.23
C THR A 22 9.79 -5.31 9.93
N ALA A 23 8.57 -5.62 9.47
CA ALA A 23 8.07 -5.09 8.19
C ALA A 23 7.76 -3.58 8.25
N GLU A 24 7.12 -3.12 9.33
CA GLU A 24 6.77 -1.69 9.52
C GLU A 24 7.99 -0.79 9.77
N LYS A 25 9.15 -1.36 10.12
CA LYS A 25 10.41 -0.59 10.25
C LYS A 25 11.13 -0.41 8.92
N MET A 26 10.89 -1.29 7.94
CA MET A 26 11.56 -1.24 6.63
C MET A 26 10.73 -0.48 5.60
N PHE A 27 9.40 -0.51 5.72
CA PHE A 27 8.50 0.16 4.78
C PHE A 27 7.64 1.19 5.50
N ASP A 28 7.73 2.42 5.01
CA ASP A 28 6.77 3.46 5.37
C ASP A 28 5.60 3.42 4.38
N VAL A 29 4.40 3.09 4.88
CA VAL A 29 3.18 3.02 4.09
C VAL A 29 2.33 4.26 4.37
N MET A 30 2.10 5.05 3.33
CA MET A 30 1.20 6.19 3.32
C MET A 30 0.08 5.97 2.31
N THR A 31 -1.15 6.19 2.74
CA THR A 31 -2.35 6.00 1.92
C THR A 31 -2.96 7.36 1.62
N ILE A 32 -3.18 7.66 0.35
CA ILE A 32 -3.84 8.89 -0.07
C ILE A 32 -5.11 8.52 -0.83
N SER A 33 -6.27 8.86 -0.28
CA SER A 33 -7.56 8.50 -0.87
C SER A 33 -8.11 9.65 -1.69
N HIS A 34 -8.65 9.32 -2.87
CA HIS A 34 -9.41 10.27 -3.70
C HIS A 34 -10.87 10.25 -3.25
N SER A 35 -11.20 11.04 -2.24
CA SER A 35 -12.58 11.18 -1.74
C SER A 35 -12.68 12.45 -0.91
N LYS A 36 -13.92 12.93 -0.74
CA LYS A 36 -14.21 14.07 0.13
C LYS A 36 -14.12 13.65 1.60
N LYS A 37 -13.77 14.61 2.45
CA LYS A 37 -13.71 14.44 3.91
C LYS A 37 -15.04 14.00 4.53
N GLU A 38 -16.15 14.34 3.90
CA GLU A 38 -17.51 14.04 4.36
C GLU A 38 -17.90 12.58 4.10
N ASP A 39 -17.31 11.96 3.07
CA ASP A 39 -17.73 10.64 2.56
C ASP A 39 -16.86 9.49 3.08
N VAL A 40 -15.64 9.77 3.54
CA VAL A 40 -14.67 8.75 3.95
C VAL A 40 -14.33 8.82 5.42
N ASP A 41 -14.61 7.71 6.11
CA ASP A 41 -14.13 7.46 7.45
C ASP A 41 -12.71 6.88 7.42
N PHE A 42 -11.86 7.28 8.37
CA PHE A 42 -10.54 6.72 8.59
C PHE A 42 -10.57 5.19 8.79
N HIS A 43 -11.64 4.66 9.38
CA HIS A 43 -11.79 3.23 9.60
C HIS A 43 -12.16 2.42 8.35
N SER A 44 -12.55 3.08 7.25
CA SER A 44 -12.80 2.41 5.96
C SER A 44 -11.52 1.83 5.34
N VAL A 45 -10.36 2.41 5.68
CA VAL A 45 -9.06 1.93 5.20
C VAL A 45 -8.64 0.67 5.98
N PRO A 46 -8.18 -0.41 5.31
CA PRO A 46 -7.69 -1.61 5.97
C PRO A 46 -6.53 -1.31 6.92
N ARG A 47 -6.50 -1.95 8.10
CA ARG A 47 -5.50 -1.68 9.17
C ARG A 47 -4.05 -1.65 8.69
N PHE A 48 -3.70 -2.53 7.75
CA PHE A 48 -2.36 -2.60 7.15
C PHE A 48 -1.95 -1.34 6.39
N LEU A 49 -2.90 -0.66 5.76
CA LEU A 49 -2.70 0.59 5.01
C LEU A 49 -2.85 1.84 5.87
N ARG A 50 -3.14 1.68 7.17
CA ARG A 50 -3.26 2.77 8.15
C ARG A 50 -2.41 2.51 9.40
N PRO A 51 -1.08 2.41 9.26
CA PRO A 51 -0.19 2.17 10.40
C PRO A 51 -0.30 3.27 11.47
N HIS A 52 -0.54 4.52 11.06
CA HIS A 52 -0.75 5.65 11.95
C HIS A 52 -1.74 6.66 11.32
N TRP A 53 -2.44 7.43 12.16
CA TRP A 53 -3.43 8.44 11.71
C TRP A 53 -2.80 9.53 10.83
N SER A 54 -1.52 9.86 11.05
CA SER A 54 -0.78 10.82 10.23
C SER A 54 -0.40 10.31 8.84
N LYS A 55 -0.64 9.04 8.52
CA LYS A 55 -0.26 8.40 7.24
C LYS A 55 -1.44 8.08 6.35
N VAL A 56 -2.65 8.49 6.75
CA VAL A 56 -3.84 8.43 5.91
C VAL A 56 -4.19 9.86 5.54
N LEU A 57 -4.03 10.19 4.27
CA LEU A 57 -4.28 11.52 3.72
C LEU A 57 -5.48 11.46 2.77
N LEU A 58 -6.12 12.60 2.60
CA LEU A 58 -7.22 12.80 1.67
C LEU A 58 -6.79 13.82 0.62
N ASP A 59 -7.05 13.50 -0.64
CA ASP A 59 -6.95 14.47 -1.72
C ASP A 59 -8.24 15.30 -1.77
N ASP A 60 -8.42 16.16 -0.76
CA ASP A 60 -9.55 17.08 -0.65
C ASP A 60 -9.07 18.53 -0.54
N THR A 61 -9.98 19.44 -0.81
CA THR A 61 -9.80 20.87 -0.54
C THR A 61 -9.78 21.15 0.95
N ASN A 62 -9.05 22.19 1.34
CA ASN A 62 -9.06 22.70 2.70
C ASN A 62 -10.47 23.18 3.11
N PHE A 63 -10.67 23.47 4.39
CA PHE A 63 -11.96 23.99 4.91
C PHE A 63 -12.43 25.27 4.19
N LEU A 64 -11.51 26.06 3.65
CA LEU A 64 -11.81 27.29 2.92
C LEU A 64 -12.15 27.05 1.43
N GLY A 65 -12.02 25.82 0.92
CA GLY A 65 -12.23 25.49 -0.49
C GLY A 65 -11.22 26.14 -1.45
N THR A 66 -10.17 26.76 -0.95
CA THR A 66 -9.25 27.60 -1.74
C THR A 66 -8.02 26.85 -2.23
N GLN A 67 -7.61 25.79 -1.54
CA GLN A 67 -6.37 25.06 -1.82
C GLN A 67 -6.56 23.56 -1.59
N GLY A 68 -5.94 22.73 -2.44
CA GLY A 68 -5.97 21.27 -2.33
C GLY A 68 -6.87 20.58 -3.36
N GLY A 69 -7.11 19.28 -3.18
CA GLY A 69 -8.07 18.47 -3.95
C GLY A 69 -7.71 18.21 -5.42
N LYS A 70 -6.44 18.36 -5.81
CA LYS A 70 -5.97 18.15 -7.18
C LYS A 70 -4.76 17.24 -7.26
N MET A 71 -4.44 16.51 -6.20
CA MET A 71 -3.23 15.68 -6.16
C MET A 71 -3.29 14.60 -7.25
N TYR A 72 -4.39 13.85 -7.34
CA TYR A 72 -4.58 12.80 -8.35
C TYR A 72 -4.46 13.37 -9.77
N HIS A 73 -5.12 14.51 -10.02
CA HIS A 73 -5.04 15.18 -11.32
C HIS A 73 -3.61 15.66 -11.66
N THR A 74 -2.90 16.23 -10.67
CA THR A 74 -1.56 16.80 -10.86
C THR A 74 -0.52 15.72 -11.16
N TYR A 75 -0.62 14.56 -10.52
CA TYR A 75 0.28 13.42 -10.78
C TYR A 75 -0.20 12.50 -11.90
N GLY A 76 -1.34 12.80 -12.54
CA GLY A 76 -1.91 11.97 -13.61
C GLY A 76 -2.35 10.58 -13.13
N VAL A 77 -2.78 10.47 -11.87
CA VAL A 77 -3.30 9.23 -11.30
C VAL A 77 -4.80 9.17 -11.54
N SER A 78 -5.25 8.05 -12.12
CA SER A 78 -6.68 7.75 -12.28
C SER A 78 -7.33 7.54 -10.90
N PRO A 79 -8.42 8.26 -10.58
CA PRO A 79 -9.21 8.04 -9.36
C PRO A 79 -9.73 6.61 -9.20
N GLU A 80 -10.14 5.99 -10.31
CA GLU A 80 -10.73 4.66 -10.35
C GLU A 80 -9.71 3.53 -10.23
N ASP A 81 -8.58 3.63 -10.92
CA ASP A 81 -7.56 2.57 -10.95
C ASP A 81 -6.55 2.69 -9.81
N GLY A 82 -6.32 3.92 -9.32
CA GLY A 82 -5.31 4.23 -8.31
C GLY A 82 -3.88 3.87 -8.75
N ALA A 83 -2.91 4.17 -7.89
CA ALA A 83 -1.52 3.82 -8.12
C ALA A 83 -0.79 3.53 -6.81
N ILE A 84 0.18 2.63 -6.88
CA ILE A 84 1.19 2.44 -5.85
C ILE A 84 2.48 3.07 -6.37
N VAL A 85 3.00 4.04 -5.63
CA VAL A 85 4.27 4.70 -5.92
C VAL A 85 5.27 4.28 -4.86
N LEU A 86 6.38 3.68 -5.30
CA LEU A 86 7.47 3.31 -4.41
C LEU A 86 8.54 4.40 -4.44
N VAL A 87 8.86 4.92 -3.27
CA VAL A 87 9.87 5.98 -3.09
C VAL A 87 11.03 5.40 -2.29
N ARG A 88 12.25 5.68 -2.74
CA ARG A 88 13.48 5.28 -2.06
C ARG A 88 13.77 6.21 -0.87
N PRO A 89 14.61 5.79 0.10
CA PRO A 89 14.98 6.63 1.24
C PRO A 89 15.69 7.95 0.89
N ASP A 90 16.18 8.08 -0.35
CA ASP A 90 16.79 9.30 -0.90
C ASP A 90 15.77 10.29 -1.50
N GLY A 91 14.48 9.95 -1.47
CA GLY A 91 13.39 10.77 -1.98
C GLY A 91 13.12 10.59 -3.48
N TYR A 92 13.83 9.70 -4.18
CA TYR A 92 13.57 9.43 -5.60
C TYR A 92 12.50 8.35 -5.78
N VAL A 93 11.66 8.52 -6.82
CA VAL A 93 10.69 7.50 -7.22
C VAL A 93 11.43 6.31 -7.83
N ALA A 94 11.25 5.14 -7.24
CA ALA A 94 11.78 3.88 -7.76
C ALA A 94 10.92 3.34 -8.90
N THR A 95 9.62 3.20 -8.65
CA THR A 95 8.66 2.69 -9.62
C THR A 95 7.24 3.13 -9.26
N ALA A 96 6.37 3.14 -10.26
CA ALA A 96 4.94 3.38 -10.10
C ALA A 96 4.18 2.26 -10.81
N VAL A 97 3.25 1.62 -10.11
CA VAL A 97 2.44 0.52 -10.64
C VAL A 97 0.97 0.77 -10.37
N PRO A 98 0.06 0.33 -11.25
CA PRO A 98 -1.37 0.34 -10.95
C PRO A 98 -1.68 -0.52 -9.72
N LEU A 99 -2.68 -0.14 -8.93
CA LEU A 99 -3.07 -0.87 -7.71
C LEU A 99 -3.42 -2.34 -8.00
N ALA A 100 -4.03 -2.61 -9.15
CA ALA A 100 -4.37 -3.97 -9.61
C ALA A 100 -3.15 -4.86 -9.92
N LYS A 101 -1.96 -4.29 -10.11
CA LYS A 101 -0.73 -5.01 -10.47
C LYS A 101 0.32 -4.98 -9.35
N ALA A 102 -0.13 -5.01 -8.09
CA ALA A 102 0.75 -5.01 -6.93
C ALA A 102 1.79 -6.14 -6.92
N SER A 103 1.53 -7.28 -7.58
CA SER A 103 2.47 -8.39 -7.70
C SER A 103 3.79 -8.03 -8.42
N LEU A 104 3.80 -6.98 -9.25
CA LEU A 104 5.03 -6.52 -9.90
C LEU A 104 6.05 -5.94 -8.90
N LEU A 105 5.59 -5.54 -7.71
CA LEU A 105 6.47 -5.07 -6.65
C LEU A 105 7.28 -6.21 -6.03
N ASP A 106 6.76 -7.45 -6.05
CA ASP A 106 7.50 -8.60 -5.51
C ASP A 106 8.79 -8.83 -6.32
N ASP A 107 8.72 -8.73 -7.65
CA ASP A 107 9.88 -8.82 -8.53
C ASP A 107 10.88 -7.67 -8.28
N TYR A 108 10.36 -6.45 -8.06
CA TYR A 108 11.19 -5.31 -7.70
C TYR A 108 11.94 -5.56 -6.39
N PHE A 109 11.25 -6.01 -5.32
CA PHE A 109 11.87 -6.29 -4.03
C PHE A 109 12.83 -7.49 -4.09
N ALA A 110 12.52 -8.52 -4.89
CA ALA A 110 13.37 -9.70 -5.05
C ALA A 110 14.76 -9.35 -5.62
N ALA A 111 14.88 -8.29 -6.42
CA ALA A 111 16.14 -7.89 -7.02
C ALA A 111 17.21 -7.44 -6.00
N PHE A 112 16.82 -6.93 -4.83
CA PHE A 112 17.76 -6.38 -3.84
C PHE A 112 17.57 -6.87 -2.41
N THR A 113 16.43 -7.50 -2.08
CA THR A 113 16.24 -8.10 -0.76
C THR A 113 16.82 -9.51 -0.74
N LYS A 114 17.86 -9.75 0.07
CA LYS A 114 18.30 -11.12 0.36
C LYS A 114 17.30 -11.74 1.33
N ALA A 115 16.52 -12.71 0.86
CA ALA A 115 15.69 -13.51 1.75
C ALA A 115 16.59 -14.20 2.78
N LYS A 116 16.43 -13.87 4.06
CA LYS A 116 17.08 -14.63 5.13
C LYS A 116 16.36 -15.98 5.24
N VAL A 117 16.96 -17.02 4.68
CA VAL A 117 16.54 -18.41 4.95
C VAL A 117 16.82 -18.67 6.41
N VAL A 118 15.76 -18.72 7.22
CA VAL A 118 15.83 -19.24 8.59
C VAL A 118 15.69 -20.75 8.46
N ALA A 119 16.80 -21.45 8.64
CA ALA A 119 16.84 -22.91 8.78
C ALA A 119 16.21 -23.33 10.11
#